data_AF-A0A962D087-F1
#
_entry.id   AF-A0A962D087-F1
#
_cell.length_a   1.000
_cell.length_b   1.000
_cell.length_c   1.000
_cell.angle_alpha   90.00
_cell.angle_beta   90.00
_cell.angle_gamma   90.00
#
_symmetry.space_group_name_H-M   'P 1'
#
loop_
_entity.id
_entity.type
_entity.pdbx_description
1 polymer ?
#
loop_
_entity_poly.entity_id
_entity_poly.type
_entity_poly.pdbx_seq_one_letter_code
_entity_poly.pdbx_strand_id
1 'polypeptide(L)'
;MTEKIVKLKKLWQEKEGNLNTENAESEYKGFIEKFPLEKINDLKLDKYTNIKSQTAEEYFTHWIERKTESCGKFRTSSSFSYGVYKVNSENINDNEKRKSETDLYCTLEQKYIKAINEKYVAKEKAENYFDENVKPKLMKLIKFEEIENTNPLDINYARKIAYMYYPEKLLAIFNKTTIEAIADFFGIKEAIDLSSYKVTEKILDKVKEQFEINGDITFKITQKLTMFLWDYFGKSFPFDSKNVIFYGAPGTGKTYTVQNTIRQKVLLDDDDINDVALFTQFHPSFSYEDFIDGLKPVINNGATELKLTNGIFKKFCKKATQNLYKSRIDGKEPKLYYFVADEINRAELSTVFGELLSCLEESKRIDFDDEG
;
A
#
# COMPACT_ATOMS: atom_id res chain seq x y z
N MET A 1 -13.72 18.02 -13.63
CA MET A 1 -13.33 17.32 -12.39
C MET A 1 -14.53 16.50 -11.93
N THR A 2 -14.37 15.19 -11.72
CA THR A 2 -15.48 14.33 -11.27
C THR A 2 -15.80 14.59 -9.79
N GLU A 3 -17.01 14.26 -9.35
CA GLU A 3 -17.47 14.52 -7.97
C GLU A 3 -16.58 13.85 -6.92
N LYS A 4 -16.11 12.62 -7.20
CA LYS A 4 -15.14 11.88 -6.38
C LYS A 4 -13.80 12.62 -6.24
N ILE A 5 -13.31 13.28 -7.30
CA ILE A 5 -12.06 14.05 -7.26
C ILE A 5 -12.22 15.32 -6.43
N VAL A 6 -13.37 16.01 -6.53
CA VAL A 6 -13.68 17.19 -5.71
C VAL A 6 -13.65 16.84 -4.22
N LYS A 7 -14.21 15.68 -3.84
CA LYS A 7 -14.20 15.18 -2.45
C LYS A 7 -12.79 14.86 -1.97
N LEU A 8 -12.00 14.16 -2.79
CA LEU A 8 -10.62 13.85 -2.45
C LEU A 8 -9.75 15.13 -2.31
N LYS A 9 -9.96 16.12 -3.18
CA LYS A 9 -9.32 17.45 -3.06
C LYS A 9 -9.69 18.15 -1.76
N LYS A 10 -10.97 18.16 -1.37
CA LYS A 10 -11.41 18.77 -0.11
C LYS A 10 -10.72 18.13 1.10
N LEU A 11 -10.62 16.81 1.12
CA LEU A 11 -9.89 16.09 2.18
C LEU A 11 -8.40 16.38 2.19
N TRP A 12 -7.79 16.54 1.01
CA TRP A 12 -6.42 16.99 0.92
C TRP A 12 -6.24 18.34 1.61
N GLN A 13 -7.11 19.32 1.29
CA GLN A 13 -7.08 20.66 1.91
C GLN A 13 -7.29 20.63 3.43
N GLU A 14 -8.11 19.71 3.94
CA GLU A 14 -8.36 19.53 5.38
C GLU A 14 -7.18 18.85 6.10
N LYS A 15 -6.50 17.91 5.43
CA LYS A 15 -5.46 17.06 6.06
C LYS A 15 -4.04 17.55 5.85
N GLU A 16 -3.74 18.26 4.76
CA GLU A 16 -2.36 18.56 4.36
C GLU A 16 -1.57 19.32 5.45
N GLY A 17 -2.25 20.16 6.22
CA GLY A 17 -1.65 20.92 7.32
C GLY A 17 -1.13 20.04 8.47
N ASN A 18 -1.75 18.88 8.68
CA ASN A 18 -1.46 17.95 9.78
C ASN A 18 -0.48 16.84 9.41
N LEU A 19 -0.10 16.71 8.13
CA LEU A 19 0.86 15.71 7.68
C LEU A 19 2.29 16.12 8.08
N ASN A 20 2.89 15.39 9.01
CA ASN A 20 4.27 15.61 9.45
C ASN A 20 5.27 14.94 8.49
N THR A 21 6.17 15.74 7.92
CA THR A 21 7.24 15.33 6.99
C THR A 21 8.66 15.47 7.57
N GLU A 22 8.83 15.86 8.84
CA GLU A 22 10.13 16.22 9.44
C GLU A 22 11.18 15.11 9.30
N ASN A 23 10.83 13.86 9.63
CA ASN A 23 11.74 12.73 9.50
C ASN A 23 12.14 12.51 8.03
N ALA A 24 11.18 12.56 7.11
CA ALA A 24 11.45 12.40 5.69
C ALA A 24 12.33 13.53 5.13
N GLU A 25 12.08 14.78 5.54
CA GLU A 25 12.91 15.92 5.13
C GLU A 25 14.34 15.81 5.66
N SER A 26 14.51 15.36 6.91
CA SER A 26 15.83 15.12 7.52
C SER A 26 16.59 14.01 6.80
N GLU A 27 15.95 12.85 6.59
CA GLU A 27 16.52 11.71 5.87
C GLU A 27 16.90 12.07 4.43
N TYR A 28 16.03 12.82 3.73
CA TYR A 28 16.27 13.30 2.38
C TYR A 28 17.49 14.23 2.31
N LYS A 29 17.57 15.21 3.20
CA LYS A 29 18.72 16.13 3.27
C LYS A 29 20.01 15.36 3.55
N GLY A 30 20.00 14.44 4.51
CA GLY A 30 21.16 13.60 4.83
C GLY A 30 21.59 12.73 3.65
N PHE A 31 20.64 12.19 2.88
CA PHE A 31 20.94 11.43 1.67
C PHE A 31 21.62 12.30 0.60
N ILE A 32 21.07 13.47 0.29
CA ILE A 32 21.63 14.39 -0.72
C ILE A 32 23.00 14.92 -0.30
N GLU A 33 23.22 15.21 0.98
CA GLU A 33 24.52 15.62 1.51
C GLU A 33 25.57 14.51 1.37
N LYS A 34 25.19 13.26 1.67
CA LYS A 34 26.10 12.11 1.58
C LYS A 34 26.38 11.69 0.13
N PHE A 35 25.38 11.77 -0.73
CA PHE A 35 25.40 11.31 -2.12
C PHE A 35 24.94 12.40 -3.09
N PRO A 36 25.63 13.56 -3.15
CA PRO A 36 25.26 14.64 -4.06
C PRO A 36 25.49 14.20 -5.50
N LEU A 37 24.66 14.70 -6.41
CA LEU A 37 24.63 14.30 -7.82
C LEU A 37 26.02 14.35 -8.49
N GLU A 38 26.78 15.41 -8.21
CA GLU A 38 28.15 15.65 -8.69
C GLU A 38 29.12 14.49 -8.35
N LYS A 39 28.93 13.82 -7.20
CA LYS A 39 29.85 12.78 -6.69
C LYS A 39 29.45 11.37 -7.06
N ILE A 40 28.25 11.15 -7.64
CA ILE A 40 27.80 9.80 -7.99
C ILE A 40 28.58 9.23 -9.19
N ASN A 41 29.07 10.09 -10.08
CA ASN A 41 29.91 9.66 -11.19
C ASN A 41 31.21 8.98 -10.71
N ASP A 42 31.72 9.38 -9.54
CA ASP A 42 32.94 8.82 -8.95
C ASP A 42 32.65 7.74 -7.89
N LEU A 43 31.37 7.34 -7.75
CA LEU A 43 30.97 6.32 -6.79
C LEU A 43 31.65 4.99 -7.11
N LYS A 44 32.40 4.46 -6.16
CA LYS A 44 33.06 3.15 -6.23
C LYS A 44 32.17 2.06 -5.62
N LEU A 45 32.43 0.81 -5.99
CA LEU A 45 31.63 -0.35 -5.56
C LEU A 45 31.48 -0.45 -4.03
N ASP A 46 32.55 -0.22 -3.27
CA ASP A 46 32.58 -0.30 -1.81
C ASP A 46 31.71 0.78 -1.11
N LYS A 47 31.52 1.92 -1.78
CA LYS A 47 30.62 3.00 -1.35
C LYS A 47 29.21 2.83 -1.91
N TYR A 48 29.03 2.04 -2.96
CA TYR A 48 27.72 1.67 -3.48
C TYR A 48 27.06 0.59 -2.60
N THR A 49 27.76 -0.52 -2.35
CA THR A 49 27.26 -1.67 -1.59
C THR A 49 28.32 -2.22 -0.64
N ASN A 50 27.92 -2.54 0.60
CA ASN A 50 28.81 -3.13 1.58
C ASN A 50 28.02 -3.94 2.62
N ILE A 51 28.71 -4.50 3.61
CA ILE A 51 28.11 -5.16 4.78
C ILE A 51 28.08 -4.16 5.93
N LYS A 52 26.95 -4.07 6.61
CA LYS A 52 26.83 -3.21 7.80
C LYS A 52 27.76 -3.71 8.90
N SER A 53 28.67 -2.87 9.36
CA SER A 53 29.48 -3.08 10.55
C SER A 53 29.53 -1.80 11.38
N GLN A 54 29.99 -1.88 12.64
CA GLN A 54 30.12 -0.70 13.51
C GLN A 54 31.15 0.32 12.99
N THR A 55 32.09 -0.12 12.15
CA THR A 55 33.20 0.67 11.61
C THR A 55 33.05 0.97 10.12
N ALA A 56 32.11 0.30 9.43
CA ALA A 56 31.90 0.50 8.00
C ALA A 56 31.32 1.89 7.75
N GLU A 57 31.93 2.61 6.83
CA GLU A 57 31.32 3.79 6.26
C GLU A 57 29.97 3.46 5.63
N GLU A 58 29.06 4.41 5.74
CA GLU A 58 27.72 4.27 5.18
C GLU A 58 27.76 4.26 3.65
N TYR A 59 27.01 3.34 3.05
CA TYR A 59 27.01 3.07 1.61
C TYR A 59 25.62 3.27 1.00
N PHE A 60 25.60 3.48 -0.31
CA PHE A 60 24.45 3.96 -1.08
C PHE A 60 23.21 3.06 -0.95
N THR A 61 23.35 1.74 -1.14
CA THR A 61 22.20 0.81 -1.09
C THR A 61 21.53 0.79 0.28
N HIS A 62 22.31 0.85 1.37
CA HIS A 62 21.75 0.91 2.73
C HIS A 62 21.06 2.25 3.01
N TRP A 63 21.57 3.35 2.46
CA TRP A 63 20.89 4.64 2.58
C TRP A 63 19.52 4.62 1.91
N ILE A 64 19.46 4.16 0.66
CA ILE A 64 18.21 4.03 -0.09
C ILE A 64 17.22 3.09 0.60
N GLU A 65 17.67 1.95 1.12
CA GLU A 65 16.77 0.95 1.72
C GLU A 65 16.34 1.31 3.16
N ARG A 66 17.27 1.76 4.01
CA ARG A 66 17.10 1.78 5.47
C ARG A 66 17.17 3.16 6.11
N LYS A 67 17.90 4.10 5.51
CA LYS A 67 18.03 5.46 6.07
C LYS A 67 17.09 6.48 5.44
N THR A 68 16.30 6.06 4.46
CA THR A 68 15.30 6.90 3.79
C THR A 68 13.91 6.25 3.83
N GLU A 69 13.65 5.44 4.86
CA GLU A 69 12.37 4.72 5.02
C GLU A 69 11.18 5.70 5.14
N SER A 70 11.37 6.85 5.79
CA SER A 70 10.35 7.89 5.92
C SER A 70 10.05 8.54 4.56
N CYS A 71 11.00 8.54 3.63
CA CYS A 71 10.84 9.06 2.26
C CYS A 71 10.09 8.10 1.32
N GLY A 72 9.31 7.15 1.87
CA GLY A 72 8.62 6.10 1.13
C GLY A 72 9.30 4.75 1.25
N LYS A 73 8.61 3.80 1.87
CA LYS A 73 9.11 2.45 2.12
C LYS A 73 8.91 1.57 0.89
N PHE A 74 9.95 0.84 0.51
CA PHE A 74 9.86 -0.27 -0.42
C PHE A 74 10.56 -1.49 0.21
N ARG A 75 10.24 -2.68 -0.29
CA ARG A 75 10.94 -3.91 0.07
C ARG A 75 11.48 -4.53 -1.20
N THR A 76 12.78 -4.75 -1.21
CA THR A 76 13.42 -5.61 -2.20
C THR A 76 13.19 -7.06 -1.79
N SER A 77 12.88 -7.95 -2.75
CA SER A 77 12.73 -9.38 -2.46
C SER A 77 14.06 -10.05 -2.17
N SER A 78 15.18 -9.46 -2.63
CA SER A 78 16.54 -9.92 -2.40
C SER A 78 17.56 -8.83 -2.73
N SER A 79 18.79 -8.98 -2.22
CA SER A 79 19.90 -8.06 -2.50
C SER A 79 20.30 -7.99 -3.99
N PHE A 80 19.88 -8.97 -4.81
CA PHE A 80 20.02 -8.88 -6.27
C PHE A 80 19.30 -7.68 -6.87
N SER A 81 18.36 -7.07 -6.14
CA SER A 81 17.67 -5.85 -6.56
C SER A 81 18.61 -4.66 -6.76
N TYR A 82 19.80 -4.69 -6.14
CA TYR A 82 20.85 -3.69 -6.30
C TYR A 82 21.73 -3.92 -7.53
N GLY A 83 21.48 -4.97 -8.31
CA GLY A 83 22.31 -5.41 -9.44
C GLY A 83 23.62 -6.08 -9.02
N VAL A 84 24.29 -5.55 -7.99
CA VAL A 84 25.49 -6.13 -7.36
C VAL A 84 25.45 -5.89 -5.85
N TYR A 85 25.87 -6.87 -5.06
CA TYR A 85 25.95 -6.73 -3.61
C TYR A 85 27.10 -7.52 -3.00
N LYS A 86 27.65 -7.02 -1.89
CA LYS A 86 28.67 -7.72 -1.10
C LYS A 86 28.05 -8.84 -0.27
N VAL A 87 28.70 -10.00 -0.25
CA VAL A 87 28.26 -11.17 0.49
C VAL A 87 29.00 -11.26 1.82
N ASN A 88 28.27 -11.48 2.92
CA ASN A 88 28.91 -11.83 4.18
C ASN A 88 29.47 -13.26 4.07
N SER A 89 30.79 -13.39 4.11
CA SER A 89 31.51 -14.66 4.01
C SER A 89 31.13 -15.64 5.12
N GLU A 90 30.68 -15.15 6.28
CA GLU A 90 30.18 -15.97 7.39
C GLU A 90 28.91 -16.76 7.01
N ASN A 91 28.13 -16.28 6.05
CA ASN A 91 26.88 -16.89 5.61
C ASN A 91 27.07 -17.89 4.44
N ILE A 92 28.31 -18.22 4.09
CA ILE A 92 28.62 -19.14 2.99
C ILE A 92 28.80 -20.57 3.52
N ASN A 93 27.87 -21.46 3.15
CA ASN A 93 27.88 -22.90 3.51
C ASN A 93 28.86 -23.74 2.66
N ASP A 94 30.09 -23.27 2.41
CA ASP A 94 31.03 -23.93 1.49
C ASP A 94 32.42 -24.18 2.12
N ASN A 95 33.22 -25.07 1.51
CA ASN A 95 34.52 -25.54 2.02
C ASN A 95 35.48 -24.40 2.41
N GLU A 96 36.28 -24.66 3.45
CA GLU A 96 37.15 -23.71 4.18
C GLU A 96 37.98 -22.73 3.32
N LYS A 97 38.32 -23.08 2.07
CA LYS A 97 39.01 -22.18 1.13
C LYS A 97 38.28 -20.85 0.88
N ARG A 98 36.93 -20.84 0.81
CA ARG A 98 36.14 -19.62 0.53
C ARG A 98 35.94 -18.72 1.76
N LYS A 99 36.25 -19.20 2.96
CA LYS A 99 36.25 -18.38 4.19
C LYS A 99 37.47 -17.45 4.29
N SER A 100 38.51 -17.69 3.49
CA SER A 100 39.73 -16.87 3.48
C SER A 100 39.62 -15.61 2.63
N GLU A 101 38.69 -15.55 1.67
CA GLU A 101 38.40 -14.34 0.88
C GLU A 101 37.34 -13.48 1.59
N THR A 102 37.74 -12.26 1.98
CA THR A 102 36.89 -11.33 2.73
C THR A 102 36.02 -10.42 1.85
N ASP A 103 36.30 -10.37 0.55
CA ASP A 103 35.66 -9.47 -0.41
C ASP A 103 34.97 -10.24 -1.56
N LEU A 104 33.91 -10.97 -1.19
CA LEU A 104 33.05 -11.71 -2.13
C LEU A 104 31.78 -10.93 -2.47
N TYR A 105 31.33 -11.05 -3.72
CA TYR A 105 30.14 -10.37 -4.24
C TYR A 105 29.26 -11.32 -5.05
N CYS A 106 28.01 -10.91 -5.24
CA CYS A 106 27.10 -11.48 -6.23
C CYS A 106 26.64 -10.39 -7.18
N THR A 107 26.63 -10.67 -8.48
CA THR A 107 26.01 -9.84 -9.51
C THR A 107 24.71 -10.47 -9.99
N LEU A 108 23.89 -9.72 -10.73
CA LEU A 108 22.65 -10.24 -11.29
C LEU A 108 22.88 -11.43 -12.25
N GLU A 109 24.06 -11.53 -12.88
CA GLU A 109 24.41 -12.67 -13.74
C GLU A 109 24.38 -14.00 -12.97
N GLN A 110 24.91 -14.01 -11.75
CA GLN A 110 24.91 -15.22 -10.91
C GLN A 110 23.49 -15.63 -10.46
N LYS A 111 22.47 -14.77 -10.59
CA LYS A 111 21.07 -15.13 -10.32
C LYS A 111 20.53 -16.13 -11.35
N TYR A 112 20.97 -16.04 -12.61
CA TYR A 112 20.44 -16.82 -13.73
C TYR A 112 21.31 -18.04 -14.09
N ILE A 113 22.55 -18.07 -13.62
CA ILE A 113 23.45 -19.21 -13.79
C ILE A 113 23.06 -20.30 -12.77
N LYS A 114 22.13 -21.19 -13.17
CA LYS A 114 21.75 -22.37 -12.37
C LYS A 114 22.81 -23.48 -12.35
N ALA A 115 23.86 -23.40 -13.18
CA ALA A 115 24.61 -24.59 -13.61
C ALA A 115 26.15 -24.58 -13.38
N ILE A 116 26.79 -23.53 -12.84
CA ILE A 116 28.26 -23.54 -12.69
C ILE A 116 28.72 -23.02 -11.32
N ASN A 117 29.76 -23.67 -10.80
CA ASN A 117 30.46 -23.57 -9.51
C ASN A 117 30.92 -22.17 -9.01
N GLU A 118 30.51 -21.06 -9.64
CA GLU A 118 30.90 -19.69 -9.26
C GLU A 118 29.68 -18.86 -8.80
N LYS A 119 29.12 -19.26 -7.65
CA LYS A 119 28.03 -18.53 -6.98
C LYS A 119 28.45 -17.11 -6.53
N TYR A 120 29.75 -16.87 -6.42
CA TYR A 120 30.34 -15.63 -5.94
C TYR A 120 31.45 -15.20 -6.88
N VAL A 121 31.68 -13.88 -6.96
CA VAL A 121 32.77 -13.29 -7.72
C VAL A 121 33.69 -12.49 -6.80
N ALA A 122 34.98 -12.46 -7.16
CA ALA A 122 35.96 -11.61 -6.50
C ALA A 122 35.68 -10.12 -6.76
N LYS A 123 36.21 -9.26 -5.90
CA LYS A 123 36.02 -7.81 -5.94
C LYS A 123 36.29 -7.18 -7.30
N GLU A 124 37.42 -7.50 -7.94
CA GLU A 124 37.80 -6.93 -9.23
C GLU A 124 36.74 -7.19 -10.31
N LYS A 125 36.24 -8.44 -10.39
CA LYS A 125 35.16 -8.81 -11.32
C LYS A 125 33.84 -8.10 -10.98
N ALA A 126 33.55 -7.90 -9.70
CA ALA A 126 32.37 -7.17 -9.25
C ALA A 126 32.46 -5.67 -9.56
N GLU A 127 33.65 -5.06 -9.44
CA GLU A 127 33.92 -3.66 -9.77
C GLU A 127 33.72 -3.42 -11.26
N ASN A 128 34.30 -4.27 -12.11
CA ASN A 128 34.08 -4.22 -13.56
C ASN A 128 32.59 -4.35 -13.91
N TYR A 129 31.90 -5.34 -13.32
CA TYR A 129 30.46 -5.50 -13.54
C TYR A 129 29.66 -4.26 -13.12
N PHE A 130 30.00 -3.66 -11.97
CA PHE A 130 29.34 -2.45 -11.49
C PHE A 130 29.52 -1.28 -12.44
N ASP A 131 30.76 -1.00 -12.86
CA ASP A 131 31.06 0.12 -13.76
C ASP A 131 30.46 -0.06 -15.16
N GLU A 132 30.37 -1.30 -15.66
CA GLU A 132 29.81 -1.60 -16.98
C GLU A 132 28.28 -1.67 -17.02
N ASN A 133 27.64 -2.17 -15.94
CA ASN A 133 26.22 -2.54 -15.99
C ASN A 133 25.34 -1.76 -15.01
N VAL A 134 25.82 -1.52 -13.79
CA VAL A 134 25.01 -0.92 -12.71
C VAL A 134 25.13 0.60 -12.74
N LYS A 135 26.36 1.11 -12.74
CA LYS A 135 26.68 2.53 -12.69
C LYS A 135 26.08 3.31 -13.86
N PRO A 136 26.09 2.83 -15.12
CA PRO A 136 25.46 3.55 -16.22
C PRO A 136 23.94 3.69 -16.01
N LYS A 137 23.26 2.67 -15.48
CA LYS A 137 21.83 2.73 -15.15
C LYS A 137 21.55 3.70 -14.01
N LEU A 138 22.38 3.66 -12.96
CA LEU A 138 22.32 4.62 -11.86
C LEU A 138 22.49 6.05 -12.39
N MET A 139 23.47 6.31 -13.25
CA MET A 139 23.71 7.64 -13.84
C MET A 139 22.52 8.13 -14.66
N LYS A 140 21.85 7.26 -15.42
CA LYS A 140 20.63 7.64 -16.15
C LYS A 140 19.48 8.02 -15.21
N LEU A 141 19.29 7.27 -14.12
CA LEU A 141 18.24 7.54 -13.12
C LEU A 141 18.46 8.90 -12.44
N ILE A 142 19.68 9.18 -11.98
CA ILE A 142 19.99 10.45 -11.28
C ILE A 142 20.06 11.66 -12.22
N LYS A 143 20.06 11.45 -13.54
CA LYS A 143 19.94 12.49 -14.57
C LYS A 143 18.52 12.60 -15.14
N PHE A 144 17.60 11.75 -14.68
CA PHE A 144 16.22 11.66 -15.18
C PHE A 144 16.11 11.32 -16.69
N GLU A 145 17.08 10.58 -17.23
CA GLU A 145 17.13 10.19 -18.65
C GLU A 145 16.17 9.04 -18.97
N GLU A 146 15.84 8.85 -20.25
CA GLU A 146 15.04 7.70 -20.69
C GLU A 146 15.78 6.37 -20.49
N ILE A 147 15.06 5.38 -19.97
CA ILE A 147 15.57 4.03 -19.69
C ILE A 147 14.53 3.01 -20.13
N GLU A 148 14.82 2.30 -21.22
CA GLU A 148 13.96 1.21 -21.71
C GLU A 148 13.86 0.04 -20.71
N ASN A 149 14.96 -0.24 -20.00
CA ASN A 149 15.03 -1.32 -19.02
C ASN A 149 15.98 -0.95 -17.87
N THR A 150 15.49 -1.04 -16.63
CA THR A 150 16.26 -0.71 -15.42
C THR A 150 17.25 -1.80 -15.03
N ASN A 151 17.14 -3.01 -15.59
CA ASN A 151 18.08 -4.09 -15.33
C ASN A 151 19.54 -3.61 -15.50
N PRO A 152 20.44 -3.94 -14.57
CA PRO A 152 20.25 -4.95 -13.51
C PRO A 152 19.57 -4.44 -12.22
N LEU A 153 19.12 -3.19 -12.17
CA LEU A 153 18.42 -2.62 -11.02
C LEU A 153 16.94 -3.02 -11.02
N ASP A 154 16.45 -3.46 -9.85
CA ASP A 154 15.02 -3.67 -9.65
C ASP A 154 14.23 -2.37 -9.88
N ILE A 155 13.03 -2.50 -10.43
CA ILE A 155 12.21 -1.35 -10.81
C ILE A 155 11.85 -0.45 -9.62
N ASN A 156 11.56 -1.02 -8.44
CA ASN A 156 11.19 -0.21 -7.28
C ASN A 156 12.41 0.44 -6.65
N TYR A 157 13.56 -0.23 -6.71
CA TYR A 157 14.84 0.36 -6.33
C TYR A 157 15.16 1.56 -7.24
N ALA A 158 15.00 1.41 -8.56
CA ALA A 158 15.19 2.46 -9.54
C ALA A 158 14.24 3.65 -9.32
N ARG A 159 12.95 3.39 -9.10
CA ARG A 159 11.94 4.43 -8.76
C ARG A 159 12.32 5.21 -7.51
N LYS A 160 12.75 4.52 -6.46
CA LYS A 160 13.18 5.16 -5.21
C LYS A 160 14.38 6.06 -5.44
N ILE A 161 15.41 5.58 -6.15
CA ILE A 161 16.59 6.40 -6.49
C ILE A 161 16.14 7.66 -7.25
N ALA A 162 15.35 7.51 -8.31
CA ALA A 162 14.89 8.63 -9.11
C ALA A 162 14.09 9.65 -8.27
N TYR A 163 13.19 9.20 -7.40
CA TYR A 163 12.46 10.07 -6.47
C TYR A 163 13.40 10.84 -5.53
N MET A 164 14.45 10.20 -5.02
CA MET A 164 15.39 10.88 -4.12
C MET A 164 16.20 11.99 -4.81
N TYR A 165 16.33 11.99 -6.13
CA TYR A 165 17.00 13.08 -6.87
C TYR A 165 16.04 14.05 -7.55
N TYR A 166 14.81 13.62 -7.85
CA TYR A 166 13.77 14.41 -8.52
C TYR A 166 12.43 14.32 -7.79
N PRO A 167 12.38 14.70 -6.50
CA PRO A 167 11.15 14.61 -5.73
C PRO A 167 10.08 15.58 -6.23
N GLU A 168 10.44 16.57 -7.04
CA GLU A 168 9.51 17.50 -7.69
C GLU A 168 8.77 16.91 -8.89
N LYS A 169 9.23 15.76 -9.41
CA LYS A 169 8.66 15.08 -10.59
C LYS A 169 7.97 13.77 -10.27
N LEU A 170 8.22 13.18 -9.10
CA LEU A 170 7.77 11.83 -8.77
C LEU A 170 7.09 11.78 -7.40
N LEU A 171 6.19 10.82 -7.24
CA LEU A 171 5.66 10.41 -5.94
C LEU A 171 6.41 9.18 -5.42
N ALA A 172 6.65 9.11 -4.11
CA ALA A 172 7.29 7.97 -3.46
C ALA A 172 6.32 6.80 -3.19
N ILE A 173 5.60 6.40 -4.24
CA ILE A 173 4.68 5.26 -4.25
C ILE A 173 5.24 4.22 -5.23
N PHE A 174 5.62 3.06 -4.71
CA PHE A 174 6.33 2.03 -5.49
C PHE A 174 5.51 0.76 -5.70
N ASN A 175 4.45 0.55 -4.90
CA ASN A 175 3.61 -0.63 -5.01
C ASN A 175 2.77 -0.59 -6.31
N LYS A 176 2.90 -1.61 -7.15
CA LYS A 176 2.21 -1.72 -8.45
C LYS A 176 0.69 -1.52 -8.32
N THR A 177 0.04 -2.28 -7.44
CA THR A 177 -1.42 -2.23 -7.25
C THR A 177 -1.89 -0.86 -6.77
N THR A 178 -1.12 -0.22 -5.89
CA THR A 178 -1.42 1.15 -5.44
C THR A 178 -1.29 2.17 -6.57
N ILE A 179 -0.23 2.07 -7.38
CA ILE A 179 -0.04 2.95 -8.56
C ILE A 179 -1.21 2.80 -9.53
N GLU A 180 -1.58 1.56 -9.85
CA GLU A 180 -2.72 1.24 -10.73
C GLU A 180 -4.04 1.82 -10.18
N ALA A 181 -4.31 1.64 -8.88
CA ALA A 181 -5.53 2.14 -8.25
C ALA A 181 -5.63 3.67 -8.28
N ILE A 182 -4.52 4.38 -8.04
CA ILE A 182 -4.48 5.84 -8.13
C ILE A 182 -4.71 6.28 -9.59
N ALA A 183 -4.01 5.67 -10.54
CA ALA A 183 -4.14 6.00 -11.95
C ALA A 183 -5.57 5.77 -12.47
N ASP A 184 -6.20 4.68 -12.06
CA ASP A 184 -7.60 4.36 -12.38
C ASP A 184 -8.56 5.39 -11.77
N PHE A 185 -8.35 5.76 -10.49
CA PHE A 185 -9.17 6.77 -9.83
C PHE A 185 -9.17 8.11 -10.59
N PHE A 186 -8.01 8.53 -11.07
CA PHE A 186 -7.82 9.76 -11.85
C PHE A 186 -8.09 9.60 -13.37
N GLY A 187 -8.48 8.41 -13.83
CA GLY A 187 -8.84 8.15 -15.23
C GLY A 187 -7.67 8.16 -16.20
N ILE A 188 -6.46 7.80 -15.74
CA ILE A 188 -5.21 7.83 -16.51
C ILE A 188 -4.51 6.46 -16.55
N LYS A 189 -5.22 5.37 -16.20
CA LYS A 189 -4.66 4.01 -16.15
C LYS A 189 -4.00 3.59 -17.47
N GLU A 190 -4.64 3.86 -18.61
CA GLU A 190 -4.09 3.54 -19.95
C GLU A 190 -2.92 4.45 -20.36
N ALA A 191 -2.69 5.55 -19.64
CA ALA A 191 -1.65 6.52 -19.96
C ALA A 191 -0.33 6.25 -19.21
N ILE A 192 -0.32 5.35 -18.22
CA ILE A 192 0.86 5.04 -17.41
C ILE A 192 1.55 3.77 -17.89
N ASP A 193 2.88 3.71 -17.75
CA ASP A 193 3.68 2.51 -18.01
C ASP A 193 4.26 1.98 -16.71
N LEU A 194 3.74 0.85 -16.24
CA LEU A 194 4.16 0.19 -15.00
C LEU A 194 5.55 -0.44 -15.07
N SER A 195 6.16 -0.55 -16.25
CA SER A 195 7.55 -0.96 -16.40
C SER A 195 8.53 0.20 -16.26
N SER A 196 8.04 1.45 -16.38
CA SER A 196 8.86 2.64 -16.26
C SER A 196 9.13 3.04 -14.80
N TYR A 197 10.34 3.58 -14.57
CA TYR A 197 10.68 4.19 -13.28
C TYR A 197 10.01 5.57 -13.11
N LYS A 198 9.54 6.19 -14.20
CA LYS A 198 8.83 7.48 -14.21
C LYS A 198 7.32 7.35 -14.05
N VAL A 199 6.82 6.15 -13.73
CA VAL A 199 5.36 5.85 -13.73
C VAL A 199 4.50 6.82 -12.92
N THR A 200 5.03 7.41 -11.85
CA THR A 200 4.29 8.35 -10.98
C THR A 200 4.31 9.80 -11.47
N GLU A 201 5.06 10.14 -12.51
CA GLU A 201 5.15 11.50 -13.08
C GLU A 201 3.78 11.98 -13.57
N LYS A 202 3.14 11.22 -14.46
CA LYS A 202 1.79 11.53 -14.96
C LYS A 202 0.73 11.55 -13.84
N ILE A 203 0.93 10.74 -12.81
CA ILE A 203 0.04 10.74 -11.64
C ILE A 203 0.20 12.05 -10.87
N LEU A 204 1.45 12.48 -10.62
CA LEU A 204 1.73 13.74 -9.94
C LEU A 204 1.17 14.93 -10.73
N ASP A 205 1.37 14.97 -12.05
CA ASP A 205 0.82 16.02 -12.92
C ASP A 205 -0.71 16.07 -12.79
N LYS A 206 -1.36 14.91 -12.85
CA LYS A 206 -2.81 14.84 -12.76
C LYS A 206 -3.34 15.25 -11.39
N VAL A 207 -2.68 14.81 -10.32
CA VAL A 207 -3.03 15.19 -8.95
C VAL A 207 -2.83 16.69 -8.74
N LYS A 208 -1.71 17.26 -9.21
CA LYS A 208 -1.43 18.70 -9.13
C LYS A 208 -2.51 19.52 -9.82
N GLU A 209 -2.85 19.14 -11.05
CA GLU A 209 -3.93 19.77 -11.83
C GLU A 209 -5.27 19.70 -11.09
N GLN A 210 -5.67 18.50 -10.65
CA GLN A 210 -6.97 18.30 -10.04
C GLN A 210 -7.09 18.84 -8.61
N PHE A 211 -5.99 18.93 -7.86
CA PHE A 211 -5.99 19.50 -6.52
C PHE A 211 -5.73 21.01 -6.52
N GLU A 212 -5.47 21.60 -7.69
CA GLU A 212 -5.13 23.02 -7.85
C GLU A 212 -3.95 23.44 -6.97
N ILE A 213 -2.92 22.59 -6.92
CA ILE A 213 -1.71 22.86 -6.14
C ILE A 213 -0.89 23.91 -6.88
N ASN A 214 -0.98 25.15 -6.39
CA ASN A 214 -0.29 26.30 -6.93
C ASN A 214 1.14 26.39 -6.41
N GLY A 215 2.06 26.88 -7.25
CA GLY A 215 3.47 27.08 -6.91
C GLY A 215 4.39 25.92 -7.29
N ASP A 216 5.64 26.04 -6.84
CA ASP A 216 6.68 25.06 -7.11
C ASP A 216 6.43 23.78 -6.31
N ILE A 217 6.54 22.65 -7.01
CA ILE A 217 6.47 21.36 -6.36
C ILE A 217 7.79 21.13 -5.64
N THR A 218 7.71 20.93 -4.33
CA THR A 218 8.87 20.66 -3.47
C THR A 218 8.80 19.25 -2.92
N PHE A 219 9.93 18.74 -2.42
CA PHE A 219 9.97 17.47 -1.68
C PHE A 219 8.88 17.39 -0.60
N LYS A 220 8.68 18.49 0.15
CA LYS A 220 7.67 18.53 1.20
C LYS A 220 6.26 18.30 0.67
N ILE A 221 5.92 18.91 -0.47
CA ILE A 221 4.60 18.75 -1.10
C ILE A 221 4.42 17.33 -1.62
N THR A 222 5.38 16.79 -2.37
CA THR A 222 5.26 15.43 -2.92
C THR A 222 5.30 14.35 -1.85
N GLN A 223 6.01 14.58 -0.75
CA GLN A 223 5.98 13.69 0.41
C GLN A 223 4.60 13.71 1.08
N LYS A 224 3.99 14.89 1.29
CA LYS A 224 2.62 14.98 1.82
C LYS A 224 1.61 14.31 0.89
N LEU A 225 1.70 14.56 -0.41
CA LEU A 225 0.84 13.91 -1.41
C LEU A 225 1.03 12.38 -1.39
N THR A 226 2.27 11.91 -1.29
CA THR A 226 2.58 10.48 -1.16
C THR A 226 1.89 9.88 0.06
N MET A 227 2.02 10.51 1.23
CA MET A 227 1.39 10.05 2.48
C MET A 227 -0.13 10.04 2.37
N PHE A 228 -0.70 11.11 1.81
CA PHE A 228 -2.15 11.24 1.61
C PHE A 228 -2.66 10.16 0.67
N LEU A 229 -2.13 10.06 -0.54
CA LEU A 229 -2.55 9.04 -1.51
C LEU A 229 -2.33 7.62 -0.99
N TRP A 230 -1.24 7.37 -0.26
CA TRP A 230 -1.03 6.07 0.38
C TRP A 230 -2.08 5.74 1.43
N ASP A 231 -2.55 6.72 2.22
CA ASP A 231 -3.64 6.54 3.19
C ASP A 231 -4.94 6.10 2.50
N TYR A 232 -5.17 6.55 1.26
CA TYR A 232 -6.39 6.27 0.50
C TYR A 232 -6.32 5.12 -0.51
N PHE A 233 -5.13 4.74 -0.97
CA PHE A 233 -4.97 3.74 -2.03
C PHE A 233 -4.00 2.61 -1.64
N GLY A 234 -3.12 2.84 -0.67
CA GLY A 234 -2.01 1.93 -0.31
C GLY A 234 -2.40 0.73 0.55
N LYS A 235 -3.60 0.75 1.15
CA LYS A 235 -4.10 -0.29 2.08
C LYS A 235 -5.54 -0.70 1.78
N SER A 236 -5.89 -0.70 0.50
CA SER A 236 -7.16 -1.23 0.01
C SER A 236 -6.97 -2.67 -0.49
N PHE A 237 -7.98 -3.50 -0.31
CA PHE A 237 -8.10 -4.76 -1.04
C PHE A 237 -9.36 -4.69 -1.92
N PRO A 238 -9.37 -5.34 -3.09
CA PRO A 238 -10.57 -5.44 -3.90
C PRO A 238 -11.62 -6.28 -3.17
N PHE A 239 -12.85 -5.80 -3.13
CA PHE A 239 -14.00 -6.59 -2.66
C PHE A 239 -14.44 -7.53 -3.79
N ASP A 240 -13.62 -8.55 -4.08
CA ASP A 240 -13.94 -9.55 -5.12
C ASP A 240 -15.12 -10.44 -4.71
N SER A 241 -15.36 -10.54 -3.40
CA SER A 241 -16.44 -11.33 -2.80
C SER A 241 -17.27 -10.50 -1.82
N LYS A 242 -18.58 -10.75 -1.80
CA LYS A 242 -19.54 -10.11 -0.87
C LYS A 242 -19.33 -10.47 0.60
N ASN A 243 -18.63 -11.58 0.89
CA ASN A 243 -18.23 -11.98 2.25
C ASN A 243 -16.73 -12.33 2.23
N VAL A 244 -15.95 -11.77 3.17
CA VAL A 244 -14.50 -11.98 3.25
C VAL A 244 -14.08 -12.19 4.71
N ILE A 245 -13.24 -13.18 4.97
CA ILE A 245 -12.65 -13.43 6.29
C ILE A 245 -11.16 -13.06 6.26
N PHE A 246 -10.77 -12.10 7.09
CA PHE A 246 -9.37 -11.75 7.32
C PHE A 246 -8.81 -12.54 8.51
N TYR A 247 -7.95 -13.52 8.23
CA TYR A 247 -7.29 -14.33 9.25
C TYR A 247 -5.79 -14.01 9.34
N GLY A 248 -5.16 -14.36 10.47
CA GLY A 248 -3.74 -14.14 10.72
C GLY A 248 -3.45 -13.83 12.18
N ALA A 249 -2.17 -13.76 12.56
CA ALA A 249 -1.75 -13.53 13.93
C ALA A 249 -2.34 -12.22 14.53
N PRO A 250 -2.57 -12.15 15.84
CA PRO A 250 -2.94 -10.90 16.52
C PRO A 250 -1.92 -9.79 16.27
N GLY A 251 -2.36 -8.53 16.24
CA GLY A 251 -1.47 -7.38 16.05
C GLY A 251 -0.96 -7.16 14.61
N THR A 252 -1.39 -7.95 13.63
CA THR A 252 -1.01 -7.81 12.20
C THR A 252 -1.79 -6.73 11.43
N GLY A 253 -2.63 -5.95 12.10
CA GLY A 253 -3.34 -4.81 11.48
C GLY A 253 -4.57 -5.18 10.63
N LYS A 254 -5.16 -6.37 10.83
CA LYS A 254 -6.36 -6.83 10.10
C LYS A 254 -7.53 -5.85 10.22
N THR A 255 -7.95 -5.54 11.45
CA THR A 255 -9.05 -4.60 11.73
C THR A 255 -8.79 -3.24 11.10
N TYR A 256 -7.55 -2.72 11.26
CA TYR A 256 -7.16 -1.44 10.68
C TYR A 256 -7.25 -1.46 9.14
N THR A 257 -6.83 -2.54 8.49
CA THR A 257 -6.89 -2.68 7.02
C THR A 257 -8.32 -2.70 6.50
N VAL A 258 -9.22 -3.46 7.14
CA VAL A 258 -10.65 -3.51 6.78
C VAL A 258 -11.32 -2.15 6.98
N GLN A 259 -11.12 -1.52 8.14
CA GLN A 259 -11.66 -0.20 8.43
C GLN A 259 -11.18 0.85 7.42
N ASN A 260 -9.89 0.82 7.07
CA ASN A 260 -9.33 1.78 6.12
C ASN A 260 -9.90 1.58 4.71
N THR A 261 -10.03 0.32 4.28
CA THR A 261 -10.63 -0.01 2.97
C THR A 261 -12.08 0.47 2.89
N ILE A 262 -12.87 0.26 3.93
CA ILE A 262 -14.27 0.74 3.97
C ILE A 262 -14.31 2.26 3.99
N ARG A 263 -13.51 2.92 4.83
CA ARG A 263 -13.42 4.40 4.86
C ARG A 263 -13.09 4.97 3.49
N GLN A 264 -12.17 4.33 2.77
CA GLN A 264 -11.83 4.71 1.41
C GLN A 264 -13.03 4.55 0.48
N LYS A 265 -13.66 3.38 0.43
CA LYS A 265 -14.82 3.14 -0.46
C LYS A 265 -15.98 4.08 -0.18
N VAL A 266 -16.38 4.19 1.08
CA VAL A 266 -17.44 5.11 1.53
C VAL A 266 -17.13 6.54 1.13
N LEU A 267 -15.88 6.97 1.26
CA LEU A 267 -15.48 8.29 0.78
C LEU A 267 -15.57 8.44 -0.75
N LEU A 268 -15.14 7.41 -1.48
CA LEU A 268 -15.20 7.41 -2.96
C LEU A 268 -16.65 7.50 -3.46
N ASP A 269 -17.58 6.90 -2.71
CA ASP A 269 -19.02 6.84 -3.01
C ASP A 269 -19.81 8.01 -2.41
N ASP A 270 -19.16 8.90 -1.62
CA ASP A 270 -19.76 10.01 -0.87
C ASP A 270 -20.85 9.62 0.12
N ASP A 271 -20.63 8.51 0.78
CA ASP A 271 -21.50 8.05 1.84
C ASP A 271 -21.00 8.50 3.21
N ASP A 272 -21.92 8.56 4.18
CA ASP A 272 -21.55 8.67 5.58
C ASP A 272 -21.22 7.26 6.10
N ILE A 273 -20.02 7.06 6.63
CA ILE A 273 -19.60 5.77 7.17
C ILE A 273 -20.52 5.27 8.30
N ASN A 274 -21.09 6.18 9.09
CA ASN A 274 -22.04 5.80 10.14
C ASN A 274 -23.39 5.40 9.54
N ASP A 275 -23.65 5.80 8.29
CA ASP A 275 -24.85 5.44 7.56
C ASP A 275 -24.73 4.06 6.95
N VAL A 276 -23.60 3.77 6.29
CA VAL A 276 -23.41 2.59 5.44
C VAL A 276 -22.48 1.53 6.01
N ALA A 277 -21.84 1.73 7.17
CA ALA A 277 -21.01 0.72 7.81
C ALA A 277 -21.44 0.42 9.25
N LEU A 278 -21.51 -0.87 9.59
CA LEU A 278 -21.74 -1.37 10.94
C LEU A 278 -20.50 -2.14 11.41
N PHE A 279 -19.83 -1.62 12.44
CA PHE A 279 -18.69 -2.28 13.09
C PHE A 279 -19.16 -2.95 14.39
N THR A 280 -18.91 -4.24 14.54
CA THR A 280 -19.30 -5.01 15.72
C THR A 280 -18.19 -5.96 16.11
N GLN A 281 -17.77 -5.94 17.37
CA GLN A 281 -16.85 -6.92 17.91
C GLN A 281 -17.64 -8.08 18.53
N PHE A 282 -17.33 -9.30 18.09
CA PHE A 282 -18.00 -10.51 18.56
C PHE A 282 -17.39 -10.98 19.89
N HIS A 283 -18.25 -11.49 20.77
CA HIS A 283 -17.86 -12.05 22.06
C HIS A 283 -18.65 -13.34 22.35
N PRO A 284 -18.17 -14.23 23.24
CA PRO A 284 -18.82 -15.53 23.48
C PRO A 284 -20.28 -15.46 23.92
N SER A 285 -20.67 -14.40 24.64
CA SER A 285 -22.05 -14.18 25.08
C SER A 285 -22.95 -13.48 24.06
N PHE A 286 -22.49 -13.28 22.83
CA PHE A 286 -23.26 -12.57 21.81
C PHE A 286 -24.32 -13.52 21.25
N SER A 287 -25.58 -13.07 21.21
CA SER A 287 -26.74 -13.95 20.99
C SER A 287 -27.54 -13.57 19.75
N TYR A 288 -28.39 -14.49 19.28
CA TYR A 288 -29.38 -14.22 18.23
C TYR A 288 -30.27 -13.02 18.57
N GLU A 289 -30.70 -12.92 19.84
CA GLU A 289 -31.64 -11.89 20.31
C GLU A 289 -31.07 -10.47 20.23
N ASP A 290 -29.75 -10.33 20.33
CA ASP A 290 -29.06 -9.06 20.19
C ASP A 290 -28.72 -8.72 18.75
N PHE A 291 -28.50 -9.74 17.92
CA PHE A 291 -28.02 -9.59 16.56
C PHE A 291 -29.14 -9.50 15.52
N ILE A 292 -30.12 -10.40 15.59
CA ILE A 292 -31.23 -10.49 14.64
C ILE A 292 -32.51 -9.88 15.23
N ASP A 293 -33.11 -10.50 16.24
CA ASP A 293 -34.23 -9.96 17.01
C ASP A 293 -34.55 -10.81 18.25
N GLY A 294 -35.10 -10.15 19.27
CA GLY A 294 -35.48 -10.80 20.52
C GLY A 294 -36.59 -10.03 21.23
N LEU A 295 -37.26 -10.70 22.18
CA LEU A 295 -38.25 -10.09 23.06
C LEU A 295 -37.53 -9.27 24.13
N LYS A 296 -37.66 -7.94 24.09
CA LYS A 296 -37.06 -7.03 25.07
C LYS A 296 -38.14 -6.35 25.90
N PRO A 297 -37.92 -6.14 27.21
CA PRO A 297 -38.88 -5.44 28.06
C PRO A 297 -38.94 -3.95 27.69
N VAL A 298 -40.16 -3.42 27.63
CA VAL A 298 -40.43 -1.99 27.41
C VAL A 298 -41.40 -1.55 28.50
N ILE A 299 -41.14 -0.40 29.11
CA ILE A 299 -42.03 0.15 30.14
C ILE A 299 -43.11 0.97 29.43
N ASN A 300 -44.36 0.57 29.61
CA ASN A 300 -45.52 1.26 29.09
C ASN A 300 -46.51 1.52 30.23
N ASN A 301 -46.77 2.78 30.56
CA ASN A 301 -47.65 3.19 31.67
C ASN A 301 -47.36 2.49 33.02
N GLY A 302 -46.08 2.21 33.32
CA GLY A 302 -45.66 1.54 34.56
C GLY A 302 -45.77 0.02 34.55
N ALA A 303 -46.29 -0.59 33.47
CA ALA A 303 -46.27 -2.03 33.25
C ALA A 303 -45.09 -2.44 32.34
N THR A 304 -44.48 -3.59 32.63
CA THR A 304 -43.45 -4.19 31.78
C THR A 304 -44.11 -5.04 30.69
N GLU A 305 -43.98 -4.62 29.43
CA GLU A 305 -44.44 -5.37 28.26
C GLU A 305 -43.25 -5.93 27.48
N LEU A 306 -43.34 -7.17 26.99
CA LEU A 306 -42.33 -7.74 26.10
C LEU A 306 -42.63 -7.35 24.67
N LYS A 307 -41.67 -6.71 24.00
CA LYS A 307 -41.77 -6.31 22.60
C LYS A 307 -40.67 -6.93 21.77
N LEU A 308 -41.06 -7.53 20.63
CA LEU A 308 -40.11 -7.99 19.64
C LEU A 308 -39.32 -6.79 19.09
N THR A 309 -38.02 -6.81 19.30
CA THR A 309 -37.10 -5.71 18.96
C THR A 309 -36.05 -6.21 18.00
N ASN A 310 -35.89 -5.52 16.87
CA ASN A 310 -34.83 -5.85 15.91
C ASN A 310 -33.44 -5.65 16.56
N GLY A 311 -32.60 -6.66 16.41
CA GLY A 311 -31.17 -6.62 16.74
C GLY A 311 -30.38 -5.75 15.77
N ILE A 312 -29.08 -5.59 16.05
CA ILE A 312 -28.23 -4.63 15.34
C ILE A 312 -28.09 -4.94 13.84
N PHE A 313 -27.96 -6.21 13.47
CA PHE A 313 -27.75 -6.62 12.09
C PHE A 313 -29.05 -6.55 11.30
N LYS A 314 -30.16 -7.00 11.87
CA LYS A 314 -31.49 -6.87 11.22
C LYS A 314 -31.86 -5.41 10.97
N LYS A 315 -31.56 -4.50 11.91
CA LYS A 315 -31.74 -3.05 11.70
C LYS A 315 -30.90 -2.55 10.52
N PHE A 316 -29.64 -2.96 10.46
CA PHE A 316 -28.72 -2.58 9.39
C PHE A 316 -29.15 -3.13 8.02
N CYS A 317 -29.53 -4.41 7.93
CA CYS A 317 -30.05 -5.01 6.70
C CYS A 317 -31.34 -4.32 6.22
N LYS A 318 -32.25 -3.98 7.13
CA LYS A 318 -33.47 -3.23 6.78
C LYS A 318 -33.14 -1.87 6.18
N LYS A 319 -32.16 -1.17 6.73
CA LYS A 319 -31.69 0.11 6.21
C LYS A 319 -31.09 -0.03 4.79
N ALA A 320 -30.21 -1.01 4.59
CA ALA A 320 -29.67 -1.32 3.27
C ALA A 320 -30.76 -1.67 2.25
N THR A 321 -31.74 -2.47 2.66
CA THR A 321 -32.89 -2.86 1.84
C THR A 321 -33.75 -1.64 1.45
N GLN A 322 -34.00 -0.72 2.38
CA GLN A 322 -34.72 0.53 2.09
C GLN A 322 -33.98 1.41 1.10
N ASN A 323 -32.65 1.53 1.23
CA ASN A 323 -31.83 2.26 0.27
C ASN A 323 -31.87 1.59 -1.11
N LEU A 324 -31.80 0.26 -1.18
CA LEU A 324 -31.89 -0.50 -2.42
C LEU A 324 -33.22 -0.22 -3.15
N TYR A 325 -34.36 -0.36 -2.47
CA TYR A 325 -35.67 -0.05 -3.06
C TYR A 325 -35.78 1.41 -3.52
N LYS A 326 -35.33 2.36 -2.68
CA LYS A 326 -35.41 3.79 -3.02
C LYS A 326 -34.52 4.14 -4.21
N SER A 327 -33.31 3.63 -4.25
CA SER A 327 -32.37 3.91 -5.35
C SER A 327 -32.92 3.38 -6.67
N ARG A 328 -33.55 2.19 -6.65
CA ARG A 328 -34.27 1.67 -7.83
C ARG A 328 -35.40 2.60 -8.29
N ILE A 329 -36.28 3.03 -7.37
CA ILE A 329 -37.38 3.94 -7.69
C ILE A 329 -36.84 5.26 -8.28
N ASP A 330 -35.74 5.76 -7.73
CA ASP A 330 -35.11 7.01 -8.14
C ASP A 330 -34.22 6.85 -9.40
N GLY A 331 -34.07 5.64 -9.95
CA GLY A 331 -33.20 5.36 -11.11
C GLY A 331 -31.71 5.58 -10.83
N LYS A 332 -31.26 5.31 -9.60
CA LYS A 332 -29.88 5.49 -9.12
C LYS A 332 -29.25 4.18 -8.72
N GLU A 333 -27.93 4.13 -8.81
CA GLU A 333 -27.14 3.03 -8.23
C GLU A 333 -27.34 2.97 -6.70
N PRO A 334 -27.59 1.77 -6.13
CA PRO A 334 -27.74 1.61 -4.70
C PRO A 334 -26.39 1.77 -3.97
N LYS A 335 -26.45 2.26 -2.74
CA LYS A 335 -25.26 2.39 -1.89
C LYS A 335 -24.76 1.01 -1.47
N LEU A 336 -23.45 0.89 -1.31
CA LEU A 336 -22.84 -0.31 -0.75
C LEU A 336 -22.84 -0.25 0.78
N TYR A 337 -23.33 -1.31 1.43
CA TYR A 337 -23.36 -1.44 2.88
C TYR A 337 -22.31 -2.45 3.36
N TYR A 338 -21.60 -2.09 4.43
CA TYR A 338 -20.48 -2.87 4.96
C TYR A 338 -20.76 -3.30 6.40
N PHE A 339 -20.82 -4.61 6.63
CA PHE A 339 -20.85 -5.17 7.98
C PHE A 339 -19.49 -5.75 8.34
N VAL A 340 -18.91 -5.29 9.45
CA VAL A 340 -17.62 -5.75 9.95
C VAL A 340 -17.81 -6.44 11.29
N ALA A 341 -17.67 -7.76 11.28
CA ALA A 341 -17.58 -8.59 12.46
C ALA A 341 -16.11 -8.75 12.87
N ASP A 342 -15.64 -7.93 13.81
CA ASP A 342 -14.32 -8.10 14.41
C ASP A 342 -14.34 -9.26 15.41
N GLU A 343 -13.22 -9.99 15.52
CA GLU A 343 -13.10 -11.16 16.39
C GLU A 343 -14.21 -12.21 16.17
N ILE A 344 -14.64 -12.39 14.92
CA ILE A 344 -15.76 -13.26 14.51
C ILE A 344 -15.64 -14.71 15.03
N ASN A 345 -14.42 -15.21 15.21
CA ASN A 345 -14.13 -16.54 15.72
C ASN A 345 -14.33 -16.70 17.23
N ARG A 346 -14.66 -15.63 17.98
CA ARG A 346 -14.93 -15.68 19.43
C ARG A 346 -16.38 -16.00 19.78
N ALA A 347 -17.29 -16.02 18.81
CA ALA A 347 -18.67 -16.43 19.02
C ALA A 347 -19.02 -17.65 18.15
N GLU A 348 -20.05 -18.38 18.55
CA GLU A 348 -20.60 -19.48 17.76
C GLU A 348 -21.58 -18.89 16.73
N LEU A 349 -21.16 -18.90 15.45
CA LEU A 349 -21.88 -18.18 14.39
C LEU A 349 -23.27 -18.77 14.11
N SER A 350 -23.44 -20.08 14.25
CA SER A 350 -24.74 -20.74 14.03
C SER A 350 -25.79 -20.27 15.05
N THR A 351 -25.36 -19.94 16.27
CA THR A 351 -26.18 -19.44 17.36
C THR A 351 -26.46 -17.95 17.18
N VAL A 352 -25.47 -17.17 16.72
CA VAL A 352 -25.65 -15.72 16.50
C VAL A 352 -26.55 -15.44 15.30
N PHE A 353 -26.33 -16.13 14.18
CA PHE A 353 -27.09 -15.91 12.94
C PHE A 353 -28.33 -16.79 12.83
N GLY A 354 -28.39 -17.91 13.55
CA GLY A 354 -29.46 -18.90 13.40
C GLY A 354 -29.52 -19.45 11.98
N GLU A 355 -30.73 -19.69 11.49
CA GLU A 355 -31.00 -20.17 10.13
C GLU A 355 -30.62 -19.15 9.03
N LEU A 356 -30.53 -17.86 9.41
CA LEU A 356 -30.20 -16.77 8.49
C LEU A 356 -28.74 -16.75 8.08
N LEU A 357 -27.88 -17.58 8.66
CA LEU A 357 -26.50 -17.73 8.22
C LEU A 357 -26.42 -18.05 6.73
N SER A 358 -27.34 -18.88 6.24
CA SER A 358 -27.46 -19.25 4.83
C SER A 358 -27.77 -18.05 3.92
N CYS A 359 -28.45 -17.03 4.42
CA CYS A 359 -28.80 -15.81 3.65
C CYS A 359 -27.59 -14.92 3.34
N LEU A 360 -26.41 -15.22 3.91
CA LEU A 360 -25.17 -14.53 3.54
C LEU A 360 -24.66 -14.94 2.16
N GLU A 361 -25.04 -16.12 1.67
CA GLU A 361 -24.73 -16.59 0.32
C GLU A 361 -25.29 -15.64 -0.73
N GLU A 362 -24.50 -15.37 -1.77
CA GLU A 362 -24.86 -14.39 -2.80
C GLU A 362 -26.20 -14.68 -3.48
N SER A 363 -26.46 -15.95 -3.81
CA SER A 363 -27.69 -16.42 -4.47
C SER A 363 -28.94 -16.33 -3.61
N LYS A 364 -28.80 -16.13 -2.30
CA LYS A 364 -29.91 -16.05 -1.33
C LYS A 364 -30.16 -14.62 -0.85
N ARG A 365 -29.40 -13.66 -1.35
CA ARG A 365 -29.65 -12.24 -1.07
C ARG A 365 -30.82 -11.75 -1.92
N ILE A 366 -31.50 -10.74 -1.41
CA ILE A 366 -32.50 -10.01 -2.19
C ILE A 366 -31.79 -9.44 -3.41
N ASP A 367 -32.31 -9.78 -4.58
CA ASP A 367 -31.91 -9.25 -5.86
C ASP A 367 -33.16 -8.89 -6.65
N PHE A 368 -33.00 -8.02 -7.63
CA PHE A 368 -34.05 -7.64 -8.55
C PHE A 368 -33.78 -8.33 -9.89
N ASP A 369 -34.80 -8.99 -10.44
CA ASP A 369 -34.66 -9.60 -11.75
C ASP A 369 -34.85 -8.55 -12.86
N ASP A 370 -34.68 -8.97 -14.11
CA ASP A 370 -34.83 -8.09 -15.27
C ASP A 370 -36.26 -7.52 -15.40
N GLU A 371 -37.26 -8.08 -14.70
CA GLU A 371 -38.66 -7.68 -14.77
C GLU A 371 -39.11 -6.79 -13.61
N GLY A 372 -38.45 -6.83 -12.45
CA GLY A 372 -39.03 -6.30 -11.23
C GLY A 372 -38.30 -6.67 -9.97
#